data_AF-A9JIE3-F1
#
_entry.id   AF-A9JIE3-F1
#
_cell.length_a   1.000
_cell.length_b   1.000
_cell.length_c   1.000
_cell.angle_alpha   90.00
_cell.angle_beta   90.00
_cell.angle_gamma   90.00
#
_symmetry.space_group_name_H-M   'P 1'
#
loop_
_entity.id
_entity.type
_entity.pdbx_description
1 polymer ?
#
loop_
_entity_poly.entity_id
_entity_poly.type
_entity_poly.pdbx_seq_one_letter_code
_entity_poly.pdbx_strand_id
1 'polypeptide(L)'
;FQATIPDVLPEERDYTRALSLSRLAYDLENLLSPTLAAALLTLISFNELFAGTVVGFLCSAALVVSVRLPSTAAKDEADQSFYEKTTKGIRIYLATPRLRGLLALNLAVAAAGAMVIVNTVVLVRAVLGRPDNDVAIALACFGGGSMLAALLLPQALDRLPDRAVMISAAGLLTVLLLILIVVLRAGHDRVWPALLPLWTLMGIGYSAVQTPTGRLLRRSAQPSDRPAVFAAQFALSHACWL
;
A
#
# COMPACT_ATOMS: atom_id res chain seq x y z
N PHE A 1 -12.77 -10.24 0.34
CA PHE A 1 -12.54 -10.71 1.73
C PHE A 1 -13.21 -9.80 2.75
N GLN A 2 -12.76 -8.55 2.98
CA GLN A 2 -13.37 -7.66 3.99
C GLN A 2 -14.82 -7.21 3.71
N ALA A 3 -15.31 -7.34 2.47
CA ALA A 3 -16.68 -7.00 2.10
C ALA A 3 -17.69 -8.15 2.30
N THR A 4 -17.22 -9.38 2.49
CA THR A 4 -18.07 -10.59 2.54
C THR A 4 -18.30 -11.12 3.96
N ILE A 5 -17.57 -10.59 4.95
CA ILE A 5 -17.63 -11.02 6.35
C ILE A 5 -18.98 -10.73 7.03
N PRO A 6 -19.68 -9.61 6.77
CA PRO A 6 -20.97 -9.33 7.43
C PRO A 6 -22.10 -10.28 7.03
N ASP A 7 -22.02 -10.90 5.85
CA ASP A 7 -23.13 -11.68 5.28
C ASP A 7 -23.14 -13.16 5.72
N VAL A 8 -22.09 -13.64 6.42
CA VAL A 8 -21.89 -15.07 6.75
C VAL A 8 -21.98 -15.36 8.25
N LEU A 9 -21.88 -14.36 9.14
CA LEU A 9 -21.83 -14.56 10.60
C LEU A 9 -22.86 -13.69 11.33
N PRO A 10 -24.07 -14.22 11.63
CA PRO A 10 -25.13 -13.50 12.35
C PRO A 10 -24.83 -13.28 13.86
N GLU A 11 -23.79 -13.90 14.43
CA GLU A 11 -23.46 -13.85 15.85
C GLU A 11 -22.16 -13.04 16.14
N GLU A 12 -22.27 -11.93 16.88
CA GLU A 12 -21.19 -10.95 17.17
C GLU A 12 -19.92 -11.54 17.80
N ARG A 13 -20.05 -12.68 18.50
CA ARG A 13 -18.94 -13.34 19.21
C ARG A 13 -17.94 -14.00 18.27
N ASP A 14 -18.41 -14.62 17.19
CA ASP A 14 -17.54 -15.29 16.20
C ASP A 14 -16.88 -14.30 15.24
N TYR A 15 -17.53 -13.17 14.97
CA TYR A 15 -16.96 -12.05 14.23
C TYR A 15 -15.70 -11.51 14.90
N THR A 16 -15.73 -11.33 16.23
CA THR A 16 -14.60 -10.78 16.99
C THR A 16 -13.40 -11.75 17.03
N ARG A 17 -13.68 -13.07 17.10
CA ARG A 17 -12.66 -14.13 17.08
C ARG A 17 -12.05 -14.32 15.68
N ALA A 18 -12.87 -14.28 14.64
CA ALA A 18 -12.39 -14.34 13.26
C ALA A 18 -11.56 -13.10 12.90
N LEU A 19 -11.98 -11.91 13.36
CA LEU A 19 -11.24 -10.68 13.13
C LEU A 19 -9.89 -10.69 13.87
N SER A 20 -9.82 -11.21 15.11
CA SER A 20 -8.56 -11.30 15.85
C SER A 20 -7.61 -12.35 15.28
N LEU A 21 -8.11 -13.54 14.90
CA LEU A 21 -7.30 -14.58 14.23
C LEU A 21 -6.80 -14.13 12.87
N SER A 22 -7.64 -13.48 12.07
CA SER A 22 -7.25 -12.97 10.75
C SER A 22 -6.20 -11.87 10.90
N ARG A 23 -6.32 -10.99 11.90
CA ARG A 23 -5.30 -9.98 12.21
C ARG A 23 -3.98 -10.60 12.65
N LEU A 24 -4.03 -11.63 13.52
CA LEU A 24 -2.85 -12.39 13.95
C LEU A 24 -2.16 -13.09 12.78
N ALA A 25 -2.93 -13.70 11.88
CA ALA A 25 -2.41 -14.33 10.67
C ALA A 25 -1.73 -13.31 9.75
N TYR A 26 -2.35 -12.15 9.52
CA TYR A 26 -1.76 -11.06 8.73
C TYR A 26 -0.48 -10.51 9.35
N ASP A 27 -0.45 -10.33 10.68
CA ASP A 27 0.71 -9.80 11.37
C ASP A 27 1.88 -10.81 11.36
N LEU A 28 1.59 -12.11 11.57
CA LEU A 28 2.56 -13.20 11.44
C LEU A 28 3.08 -13.31 10.00
N GLU A 29 2.22 -13.28 8.99
CA GLU A 29 2.62 -13.35 7.59
C GLU A 29 3.54 -12.19 7.20
N ASN A 30 3.19 -10.96 7.58
CA ASN A 30 4.03 -9.78 7.29
C ASN A 30 5.42 -9.85 7.96
N LEU A 31 5.51 -10.43 9.16
CA LEU A 31 6.77 -10.53 9.90
C LEU A 31 7.63 -11.73 9.47
N LEU A 32 7.02 -12.90 9.30
CA LEU A 32 7.73 -14.15 9.03
C LEU A 32 7.99 -14.38 7.55
N SER A 33 7.13 -13.92 6.64
CA SER A 33 7.31 -14.25 5.21
C SER A 33 8.61 -13.68 4.63
N PRO A 34 8.99 -12.41 4.87
CA PRO A 34 10.24 -11.88 4.34
C PRO A 34 11.48 -12.57 4.93
N THR A 35 11.44 -12.90 6.23
CA THR A 35 12.56 -13.56 6.93
C THR A 35 12.72 -15.02 6.51
N LEU A 36 11.61 -15.77 6.41
CA LEU A 36 11.62 -17.15 5.91
C LEU A 36 12.04 -17.20 4.45
N ALA A 37 11.54 -16.31 3.60
CA ALA A 37 11.93 -16.27 2.19
C ALA A 37 13.44 -15.98 2.03
N ALA A 38 13.97 -15.00 2.77
CA ALA A 38 15.40 -14.71 2.77
C ALA A 38 16.23 -15.90 3.28
N ALA A 39 15.78 -16.59 4.33
CA ALA A 39 16.45 -17.79 4.84
C ALA A 39 16.40 -18.95 3.83
N LEU A 40 15.25 -19.20 3.20
CA LEU A 40 15.08 -20.23 2.17
C LEU A 40 15.99 -19.99 0.96
N LEU A 41 16.17 -18.74 0.54
CA LEU A 41 17.08 -18.41 -0.57
C LEU A 41 18.56 -18.70 -0.28
N THR A 42 18.92 -18.98 0.98
CA THR A 42 20.27 -19.50 1.31
C THR A 42 20.43 -21.00 1.01
N LEU A 43 19.32 -21.73 0.91
CA LEU A 43 19.28 -23.19 0.75
C LEU A 43 18.77 -23.61 -0.64
N ILE A 44 17.85 -22.85 -1.24
CA ILE A 44 17.23 -23.15 -2.52
C ILE A 44 17.34 -21.99 -3.50
N SER A 45 17.27 -22.30 -4.80
CA SER A 45 17.34 -21.26 -5.84
C SER A 45 16.03 -20.48 -5.95
N PHE A 46 16.09 -19.26 -6.50
CA PHE A 46 14.91 -18.44 -6.75
C PHE A 46 13.82 -19.17 -7.58
N ASN A 47 14.24 -19.98 -8.56
CA ASN A 47 13.31 -20.74 -9.41
C ASN A 47 12.53 -21.80 -8.63
N GLU A 48 13.16 -22.45 -7.65
CA GLU A 48 12.51 -23.45 -6.80
C GLU A 48 11.57 -22.82 -5.80
N LEU A 49 11.97 -21.68 -5.21
CA LEU A 49 11.09 -20.89 -4.36
C LEU A 49 9.85 -20.44 -5.14
N PHE A 50 10.04 -20.00 -6.38
CA PHE A 50 8.97 -19.60 -7.28
C PHE A 50 8.03 -20.78 -7.62
N ALA A 51 8.57 -21.96 -7.90
CA ALA A 51 7.77 -23.17 -8.11
C ALA A 51 6.94 -23.53 -6.87
N GLY A 52 7.49 -23.37 -5.67
CA GLY A 52 6.75 -23.51 -4.41
C GLY A 52 5.58 -22.53 -4.31
N THR A 53 5.78 -21.26 -4.68
CA THR A 53 4.72 -20.25 -4.73
C THR A 53 3.61 -20.62 -5.72
N VAL A 54 3.95 -21.17 -6.88
CA VAL A 54 2.96 -21.66 -7.87
C VAL A 54 2.10 -22.76 -7.26
N VAL A 55 2.69 -23.75 -6.59
CA VAL A 55 1.95 -24.81 -5.90
C VAL A 55 1.05 -24.22 -4.80
N GLY A 56 1.54 -23.27 -4.01
CA GLY A 56 0.75 -22.55 -3.01
C GLY A 56 -0.46 -21.83 -3.61
N PHE A 57 -0.29 -21.15 -4.75
CA PHE A 57 -1.39 -20.52 -5.47
C PHE A 57 -2.39 -21.54 -6.00
N LEU A 58 -1.96 -22.69 -6.52
CA LEU A 58 -2.86 -23.75 -6.98
C LEU A 58 -3.69 -24.33 -5.83
N CYS A 59 -3.07 -24.56 -4.66
CA CYS A 59 -3.78 -24.99 -3.45
C CYS A 59 -4.79 -23.93 -3.00
N SER A 60 -4.41 -22.65 -3.00
CA SER A 60 -5.31 -21.54 -2.65
C SER A 60 -6.48 -21.44 -3.65
N ALA A 61 -6.21 -21.57 -4.95
CA ALA A 61 -7.24 -21.60 -5.98
C ALA A 61 -8.21 -22.77 -5.80
N ALA A 62 -7.70 -23.97 -5.49
CA ALA A 62 -8.52 -25.15 -5.20
C ALA A 62 -9.41 -24.92 -3.96
N LEU A 63 -8.86 -24.32 -2.90
CA LEU A 63 -9.63 -23.95 -1.71
C LEU A 63 -10.73 -22.93 -2.05
N VAL A 64 -10.43 -21.89 -2.83
CA VAL A 64 -11.41 -20.88 -3.26
C VAL A 64 -12.53 -21.50 -4.09
N VAL A 65 -12.22 -22.41 -5.03
CA VAL A 65 -13.21 -23.11 -5.85
C VAL A 65 -14.06 -24.09 -5.01
N SER A 66 -13.49 -24.66 -3.94
CA SER A 66 -14.21 -25.57 -3.05
C SER A 66 -15.23 -24.87 -2.14
N VAL A 67 -15.10 -23.56 -1.94
CA VAL A 67 -16.00 -22.78 -1.10
C VAL A 67 -17.22 -22.33 -1.91
N ARG A 68 -18.40 -22.81 -1.51
CA ARG A 68 -19.67 -22.26 -1.98
C ARG A 68 -19.94 -20.93 -1.29
N LEU A 69 -19.63 -19.82 -1.95
CA LEU A 69 -20.05 -18.50 -1.49
C LEU A 69 -21.57 -18.37 -1.68
N PRO A 70 -22.33 -17.95 -0.65
CA PRO A 70 -23.71 -17.53 -0.84
C PRO A 70 -23.73 -16.45 -1.91
N SER A 71 -24.51 -16.66 -2.96
CA SER A 71 -24.82 -15.61 -3.92
C SER A 71 -25.52 -14.50 -3.14
N THR A 72 -24.81 -13.41 -2.83
CA THR A 72 -25.46 -12.16 -2.45
C THR A 72 -26.20 -11.76 -3.71
N ALA A 73 -27.50 -12.03 -3.72
CA ALA A 73 -28.38 -11.66 -4.81
C ALA A 73 -28.14 -10.17 -5.09
N ALA A 74 -27.61 -9.87 -6.27
CA ALA A 74 -27.63 -8.55 -6.85
C ALA A 74 -29.10 -8.20 -7.08
N LYS A 75 -29.81 -7.86 -6.00
CA LYS A 75 -31.13 -7.26 -6.08
C LYS A 75 -30.91 -5.82 -6.54
N ASP A 76 -31.47 -5.54 -7.70
CA ASP A 76 -31.74 -4.22 -8.29
C ASP A 76 -30.68 -3.57 -9.19
N GLU A 77 -29.95 -4.32 -10.02
CA GLU A 77 -29.06 -3.73 -11.06
C GLU A 77 -29.20 -4.33 -12.47
N ALA A 78 -30.41 -4.77 -12.83
CA ALA A 78 -30.69 -5.36 -14.15
C ALA A 78 -30.62 -4.35 -15.32
N ASP A 79 -30.66 -3.04 -15.04
CA ASP A 79 -30.91 -2.01 -16.07
C ASP A 79 -29.74 -1.02 -16.32
N GLN A 80 -28.58 -1.22 -15.68
CA GLN A 80 -27.42 -0.33 -15.86
C GLN A 80 -26.41 -0.88 -16.86
N SER A 81 -25.99 -0.03 -17.80
CA SER A 81 -24.97 -0.35 -18.81
C SER A 81 -23.64 -0.75 -18.17
N PHE A 82 -22.90 -1.69 -18.77
CA PHE A 82 -21.57 -2.13 -18.30
C PHE A 82 -20.59 -0.96 -18.08
N TYR A 83 -20.67 0.06 -18.94
CA TYR A 83 -19.87 1.28 -18.80
C TYR A 83 -20.30 2.14 -17.61
N GLU A 84 -21.59 2.21 -17.30
CA GLU A 84 -22.08 2.90 -16.11
C GLU A 84 -21.62 2.17 -14.85
N LYS A 85 -21.70 0.85 -14.81
CA LYS A 85 -21.20 0.03 -13.70
C LYS A 85 -19.70 0.23 -13.45
N THR A 86 -18.91 0.24 -14.52
CA THR A 86 -17.44 0.36 -14.43
C THR A 86 -17.00 1.78 -14.05
N THR A 87 -17.69 2.82 -14.54
CA THR A 87 -17.30 4.22 -14.30
C THR A 87 -17.98 4.85 -13.09
N LYS A 88 -19.02 4.23 -12.52
CA LYS A 88 -19.75 4.70 -11.33
C LYS A 88 -18.81 5.08 -10.18
N GLY A 89 -17.88 4.18 -9.85
CA GLY A 89 -16.90 4.40 -8.77
C GLY A 89 -16.03 5.63 -9.00
N ILE A 90 -15.52 5.80 -10.22
CA ILE A 90 -14.67 6.95 -10.60
C ILE A 90 -15.49 8.25 -10.57
N ARG A 91 -16.73 8.22 -11.06
CA ARG A 91 -17.62 9.40 -11.04
C ARG A 91 -17.92 9.85 -9.61
N ILE A 92 -18.27 8.91 -8.72
CA ILE A 92 -18.48 9.19 -7.29
C ILE A 92 -17.19 9.72 -6.66
N TYR A 93 -16.05 9.10 -6.96
CA TYR A 93 -14.75 9.51 -6.46
C TYR A 93 -14.42 10.96 -6.84
N LEU A 94 -14.55 11.31 -8.12
CA LEU A 94 -14.26 12.65 -8.63
C LEU A 94 -15.32 13.69 -8.25
N ALA A 95 -16.56 13.29 -8.00
CA ALA A 95 -17.60 14.19 -7.49
C ALA A 95 -17.41 14.53 -6.00
N THR A 96 -16.65 13.72 -5.26
CA THR A 96 -16.46 13.89 -3.80
C THR A 96 -15.22 14.73 -3.50
N PRO A 97 -15.33 15.95 -2.95
CA PRO A 97 -14.18 16.85 -2.76
C PRO A 97 -13.05 16.26 -1.91
N ARG A 98 -13.37 15.47 -0.88
CA ARG A 98 -12.38 14.80 -0.02
C ARG A 98 -11.55 13.76 -0.79
N LEU A 99 -12.18 13.05 -1.73
CA LEU A 99 -11.52 12.02 -2.54
C LEU A 99 -10.68 12.64 -3.67
N ARG A 100 -11.08 13.79 -4.21
CA ARG A 100 -10.21 14.60 -5.08
C ARG A 100 -8.93 15.02 -4.36
N GLY A 101 -9.04 15.42 -3.09
CA GLY A 101 -7.86 15.70 -2.25
C GLY A 101 -6.98 14.47 -2.07
N LEU A 102 -7.59 13.29 -1.84
CA LEU A 102 -6.88 12.03 -1.76
C LEU A 102 -6.14 11.70 -3.07
N LEU A 103 -6.67 12.05 -4.25
CA LEU A 103 -5.97 11.88 -5.51
C LEU A 103 -4.66 12.68 -5.57
N ALA A 104 -4.68 13.94 -5.11
CA ALA A 104 -3.47 14.75 -5.03
C ALA A 104 -2.44 14.16 -4.04
N LEU A 105 -2.92 13.58 -2.94
CA LEU A 105 -2.07 12.87 -1.99
C LEU A 105 -1.46 11.60 -2.60
N ASN A 106 -2.24 10.83 -3.37
CA ASN A 106 -1.74 9.67 -4.13
C ASN A 106 -0.66 10.09 -5.14
N LEU A 107 -0.81 11.25 -5.79
CA LEU A 107 0.21 11.77 -6.72
C LEU A 107 1.52 12.10 -6.00
N ALA A 108 1.47 12.73 -4.82
CA ALA A 108 2.66 12.97 -4.01
C ALA A 108 3.35 11.66 -3.58
N VAL A 109 2.55 10.67 -3.19
CA VAL A 109 3.00 9.31 -2.85
C VAL A 109 3.63 8.61 -4.06
N ALA A 110 3.02 8.70 -5.23
CA ALA A 110 3.54 8.11 -6.46
C ALA A 110 4.84 8.80 -6.92
N ALA A 111 4.92 10.13 -6.84
CA ALA A 111 6.14 10.87 -7.19
C ALA A 111 7.32 10.49 -6.25
N ALA A 112 7.09 10.47 -4.94
CA ALA A 112 8.10 10.03 -3.98
C ALA A 112 8.44 8.54 -4.14
N GLY A 113 7.41 7.71 -4.31
CA GLY A 113 7.53 6.27 -4.48
C GLY A 113 8.29 5.88 -5.75
N ALA A 114 8.05 6.54 -6.88
CA ALA A 114 8.80 6.33 -8.11
C ALA A 114 10.28 6.69 -7.93
N MET A 115 10.56 7.80 -7.24
CA MET A 115 11.94 8.19 -6.96
C MET A 115 12.68 7.18 -6.09
N VAL A 116 11.99 6.59 -5.11
CA VAL A 116 12.58 5.59 -4.23
C VAL A 116 12.62 4.21 -4.92
N ILE A 117 11.48 3.65 -5.32
CA ILE A 117 11.40 2.25 -5.76
C ILE A 117 12.07 2.07 -7.14
N VAL A 118 11.89 3.01 -8.06
CA VAL A 118 12.39 2.90 -9.43
C VAL A 118 13.78 3.52 -9.55
N ASN A 119 13.93 4.78 -9.14
CA ASN A 119 15.17 5.52 -9.39
C ASN A 119 16.33 5.16 -8.43
N THR A 120 16.10 4.45 -7.32
CA THR A 120 17.22 3.99 -6.47
C THR A 120 18.20 3.11 -7.23
N VAL A 121 17.69 2.21 -8.09
CA VAL A 121 18.55 1.32 -8.89
C VAL A 121 19.46 2.16 -9.80
N VAL A 122 18.90 3.17 -10.46
CA VAL A 122 19.65 4.08 -11.35
C VAL A 122 20.64 4.93 -10.54
N LEU A 123 20.18 5.56 -9.46
CA LEU A 123 21.02 6.44 -8.64
C LEU A 123 22.20 5.68 -8.02
N VAL A 124 21.95 4.52 -7.41
CA VAL A 124 22.99 3.79 -6.69
C VAL A 124 23.94 3.10 -7.66
N ARG A 125 23.42 2.41 -8.67
CA ARG A 125 24.26 1.60 -9.57
C ARG A 125 24.86 2.43 -10.71
N ALA A 126 24.03 3.17 -11.44
CA ALA A 126 24.47 3.86 -12.66
C ALA A 126 25.12 5.22 -12.37
N VAL A 127 24.59 5.98 -11.40
CA VAL A 127 25.12 7.31 -11.08
C VAL A 127 26.27 7.23 -10.07
N LEU A 128 26.10 6.47 -8.98
CA LEU A 128 27.12 6.37 -7.92
C LEU A 128 28.11 5.21 -8.10
N GLY A 129 27.88 4.29 -9.06
CA GLY A 129 28.77 3.16 -9.31
C GLY A 129 28.85 2.16 -8.15
N ARG A 130 27.83 2.10 -7.29
CA ARG A 130 27.82 1.30 -6.06
C ARG A 130 27.25 -0.12 -6.29
N PRO A 131 27.63 -1.10 -5.46
CA PRO A 131 27.18 -2.48 -5.61
C PRO A 131 25.68 -2.68 -5.32
N ASP A 132 25.11 -3.79 -5.79
CA ASP A 132 23.69 -4.13 -5.63
C ASP A 132 23.25 -4.21 -4.16
N ASN A 133 24.15 -4.57 -3.25
CA ASN A 133 23.87 -4.58 -1.82
C ASN A 133 23.47 -3.19 -1.29
N ASP A 134 24.03 -2.12 -1.87
CA ASP A 134 23.70 -0.77 -1.45
C ASP A 134 22.29 -0.37 -1.92
N VAL A 135 21.82 -0.87 -3.06
CA VAL A 135 20.40 -0.72 -3.46
C VAL A 135 19.49 -1.34 -2.40
N ALA A 136 19.82 -2.54 -1.94
CA ALA A 136 19.06 -3.24 -0.90
C ALA A 136 19.08 -2.45 0.42
N ILE A 137 20.22 -1.89 0.82
CA ILE A 137 20.34 -1.05 2.02
C ILE A 137 19.46 0.21 1.91
N ALA A 138 19.48 0.92 0.77
CA ALA A 138 18.66 2.12 0.58
C ALA A 138 17.15 1.78 0.63
N LEU A 139 16.73 0.69 -0.01
CA LEU A 139 15.34 0.22 0.06
C LEU A 139 14.97 -0.26 1.47
N ALA A 140 15.90 -0.88 2.20
CA ALA A 140 15.70 -1.25 3.60
C ALA A 140 15.54 -0.03 4.50
N CYS A 141 16.27 1.06 4.27
CA CYS A 141 16.07 2.33 4.96
C CYS A 141 14.66 2.88 4.73
N PHE A 142 14.20 2.91 3.48
CA PHE A 142 12.82 3.31 3.14
C PHE A 142 11.77 2.41 3.80
N GLY A 143 11.93 1.08 3.69
CA GLY A 143 11.05 0.11 4.33
C GLY A 143 11.03 0.25 5.85
N GLY A 144 12.20 0.41 6.48
CA GLY A 144 12.36 0.64 7.91
C GLY A 144 11.66 1.92 8.37
N GLY A 145 11.79 3.01 7.63
CA GLY A 145 11.03 4.24 7.88
C GLY A 145 9.52 4.03 7.81
N SER A 146 9.04 3.30 6.78
CA SER A 146 7.63 2.95 6.64
C SER A 146 7.11 2.09 7.80
N MET A 147 7.91 1.12 8.27
CA MET A 147 7.58 0.28 9.43
C MET A 147 7.54 1.09 10.73
N LEU A 148 8.52 1.98 10.95
CA LEU A 148 8.50 2.90 12.09
C LEU A 148 7.24 3.75 12.10
N ALA A 149 6.86 4.29 10.94
CA ALA A 149 5.62 5.01 10.78
C ALA A 149 4.41 4.10 11.11
N ALA A 150 4.33 2.88 10.58
CA ALA A 150 3.22 1.97 10.85
C ALA A 150 3.02 1.67 12.35
N LEU A 151 4.11 1.64 13.14
CA LEU A 151 4.05 1.44 14.58
C LEU A 151 3.61 2.70 15.35
N LEU A 152 4.02 3.89 14.89
CA LEU A 152 3.75 5.16 15.57
C LEU A 152 2.42 5.82 15.15
N LEU A 153 1.96 5.55 13.93
CA LEU A 153 0.76 6.18 13.37
C LEU A 153 -0.54 5.88 14.12
N PRO A 154 -0.79 4.67 14.66
CA PRO A 154 -2.01 4.40 15.43
C PRO A 154 -2.17 5.40 16.58
N GLN A 155 -1.12 5.59 17.38
CA GLN A 155 -1.13 6.53 18.51
C GLN A 155 -1.26 7.99 18.06
N ALA A 156 -0.65 8.35 16.93
CA ALA A 156 -0.78 9.69 16.36
C ALA A 156 -2.21 9.96 15.86
N LEU A 157 -2.84 8.98 15.19
CA LEU A 157 -4.21 9.08 14.65
C LEU A 157 -5.30 9.01 15.71
N ASP A 158 -4.97 8.62 16.94
CA ASP A 158 -5.87 8.76 18.10
C ASP A 158 -5.95 10.21 18.59
N ARG A 159 -4.91 11.00 18.35
CA ARG A 159 -4.80 12.40 18.82
C ARG A 159 -4.97 13.43 17.72
N LEU A 160 -4.70 13.07 16.47
CA LEU A 160 -4.70 13.96 15.32
C LEU A 160 -5.72 13.52 14.26
N PRO A 161 -6.38 14.45 13.56
CA PRO A 161 -7.30 14.09 12.48
C PRO A 161 -6.54 13.56 11.26
N ASP A 162 -7.09 12.53 10.62
CA ASP A 162 -6.54 11.87 9.42
C ASP A 162 -6.02 12.87 8.38
N ARG A 163 -6.84 13.88 8.09
CA ARG A 163 -6.54 14.91 7.10
C ARG A 163 -5.26 15.69 7.43
N ALA A 164 -5.05 16.04 8.70
CA ALA A 164 -3.86 16.78 9.09
C ALA A 164 -2.61 15.93 8.90
N VAL A 165 -2.64 14.67 9.38
CA VAL A 165 -1.52 13.73 9.22
C VAL A 165 -1.17 13.52 7.75
N MET A 166 -2.18 13.26 6.90
CA MET A 166 -1.95 13.02 5.48
C MET A 166 -1.39 14.24 4.74
N ILE A 167 -1.92 15.45 5.00
CA ILE A 167 -1.43 16.68 4.35
C ILE A 167 -0.03 17.02 4.82
N SER A 168 0.25 16.92 6.12
CA SER A 168 1.59 17.14 6.67
C SER A 168 2.61 16.15 6.10
N ALA A 169 2.23 14.88 5.95
CA ALA A 169 3.07 13.86 5.35
C ALA A 169 3.32 14.10 3.86
N ALA A 170 2.32 14.52 3.09
CA ALA A 170 2.53 14.89 1.68
C ALA A 170 3.42 16.15 1.53
N GLY A 171 3.26 17.12 2.44
CA GLY A 171 4.15 18.28 2.54
C GLY A 171 5.60 17.87 2.82
N LEU A 172 5.79 16.95 3.79
CA LEU A 172 7.09 16.36 4.09
C LEU A 172 7.69 15.68 2.85
N LEU A 173 6.94 14.82 2.15
CA LEU A 173 7.42 14.17 0.92
C LEU A 173 7.87 15.18 -0.13
N THR A 174 7.10 16.27 -0.30
CA THR A 174 7.45 17.35 -1.24
C THR A 174 8.76 18.01 -0.85
N VAL A 175 8.93 18.37 0.42
CA VAL A 175 10.16 18.98 0.93
C VAL A 175 11.36 18.03 0.78
N LEU A 176 11.19 16.75 1.07
CA LEU A 176 12.26 15.75 0.92
C LEU A 176 12.68 15.58 -0.55
N LEU A 177 11.73 15.63 -1.50
CA LEU A 177 12.05 15.63 -2.92
C LEU A 177 12.81 16.90 -3.35
N LEU A 178 12.48 18.06 -2.79
CA LEU A 178 13.24 19.29 -3.04
C LEU A 178 14.65 19.22 -2.45
N ILE A 179 14.80 18.67 -1.24
CA ILE A 179 16.10 18.42 -0.62
C ILE A 179 16.93 17.46 -1.48
N LEU A 180 16.30 16.41 -2.04
CA LEU A 180 16.98 15.46 -2.91
C LEU A 180 17.63 16.16 -4.12
N ILE A 181 16.95 17.14 -4.73
CA ILE A 181 17.52 17.92 -5.85
C ILE A 181 18.83 18.60 -5.43
N VAL A 182 18.89 19.16 -4.21
CA VAL A 182 20.10 19.80 -3.68
C VAL A 182 21.18 18.75 -3.37
N VAL A 183 20.80 17.63 -2.76
CA VAL A 183 21.72 16.53 -2.42
C VAL A 183 22.39 15.98 -3.68
N LEU A 184 21.64 15.76 -4.75
CA LEU A 184 22.18 15.25 -6.01
C LEU A 184 23.16 16.21 -6.68
N ARG A 185 23.16 17.50 -6.31
CA ARG A 185 24.13 18.50 -6.78
C ARG A 185 25.38 18.60 -5.91
N ALA A 186 25.40 17.97 -4.73
CA ALA A 186 26.45 18.15 -3.71
C ALA A 186 27.74 17.32 -3.95
N GLY A 187 27.88 16.67 -5.12
CA GLY A 187 29.03 15.83 -5.50
C GLY A 187 28.92 14.39 -5.01
N HIS A 188 29.49 13.44 -5.76
CA HIS A 188 29.25 12.00 -5.60
C HIS A 188 29.49 11.45 -4.18
N ASP A 189 30.53 11.92 -3.48
CA ASP A 189 30.93 11.39 -2.17
C ASP A 189 29.90 11.67 -1.05
N ARG A 190 29.10 12.72 -1.21
CA ARG A 190 28.12 13.16 -0.19
C ARG A 190 26.70 12.63 -0.45
N VAL A 191 26.41 12.21 -1.69
CA VAL A 191 25.07 11.75 -2.07
C VAL A 191 24.68 10.50 -1.30
N TRP A 192 25.55 9.49 -1.27
CA TRP A 192 25.24 8.19 -0.66
C TRP A 192 24.84 8.28 0.82
N PRO A 193 25.65 8.86 1.73
CA PRO A 193 25.27 8.95 3.13
C PRO A 193 24.04 9.85 3.37
N ALA A 194 23.77 10.82 2.51
CA ALA A 194 22.57 11.66 2.58
C ALA A 194 21.30 10.95 2.07
N LEU A 195 21.46 9.99 1.15
CA LEU A 195 20.36 9.25 0.53
C LEU A 195 19.66 8.34 1.54
N LEU A 196 20.41 7.70 2.44
CA LEU A 196 19.89 6.78 3.46
C LEU A 196 18.86 7.43 4.42
N PRO A 197 19.19 8.52 5.16
CA PRO A 197 18.22 9.17 6.03
C PRO A 197 17.06 9.79 5.24
N LEU A 198 17.31 10.29 4.02
CA LEU A 198 16.27 10.83 3.17
C LEU A 198 15.25 9.75 2.76
N TRP A 199 15.72 8.55 2.41
CA TRP A 199 14.86 7.40 2.09
C TRP A 199 14.06 6.95 3.30
N THR A 200 14.67 6.90 4.48
CA THR A 200 13.96 6.60 5.74
C THR A 200 12.84 7.60 5.99
N LEU A 201 13.11 8.91 5.86
CA LEU A 201 12.10 9.96 6.05
C LEU A 201 11.00 9.91 4.98
N MET A 202 11.35 9.61 3.73
CA MET A 202 10.38 9.39 2.67
C MET A 202 9.50 8.17 2.98
N GLY A 203 10.06 7.09 3.52
CA GLY A 203 9.30 5.92 3.97
C GLY A 203 8.27 6.27 5.05
N ILE A 204 8.67 7.10 6.02
CA ILE A 204 7.77 7.60 7.07
C ILE A 204 6.61 8.40 6.45
N GLY A 205 6.93 9.38 5.59
CA GLY A 205 5.91 10.20 4.93
C GLY A 205 4.98 9.38 4.04
N TYR A 206 5.53 8.44 3.27
CA TYR A 206 4.81 7.56 2.37
C TYR A 206 3.78 6.69 3.11
N SER A 207 4.18 6.10 4.24
CA SER A 207 3.30 5.32 5.11
C SER A 207 2.24 6.18 5.79
N ALA A 208 2.61 7.39 6.22
CA ALA A 208 1.72 8.32 6.89
C ALA A 208 0.60 8.87 5.99
N VAL A 209 0.85 9.01 4.68
CA VAL A 209 -0.21 9.35 3.72
C VAL A 209 -1.13 8.15 3.49
N GLN A 210 -0.59 6.95 3.32
CA GLN A 210 -1.38 5.78 2.88
C GLN A 210 -2.19 5.11 3.98
N THR A 211 -1.69 5.07 5.21
CA THR A 211 -2.34 4.35 6.32
C THR A 211 -3.78 4.82 6.58
N PRO A 212 -4.10 6.14 6.59
CA PRO A 212 -5.46 6.61 6.82
C PRO A 212 -6.37 6.55 5.59
N THR A 213 -5.85 6.22 4.39
CA THR A 213 -6.60 6.23 3.13
C THR A 213 -7.87 5.39 3.19
N GLY A 214 -7.79 4.17 3.75
CA GLY A 214 -8.96 3.30 3.92
C GLY A 214 -10.03 3.88 4.84
N ARG A 215 -9.63 4.56 5.92
CA ARG A 215 -10.55 5.28 6.83
C ARG A 215 -11.24 6.42 6.10
N LEU A 216 -10.49 7.20 5.31
CA LEU A 216 -11.00 8.33 4.54
C LEU A 216 -12.01 7.89 3.48
N LEU A 217 -11.72 6.82 2.73
CA LEU A 217 -12.61 6.21 1.75
C LEU A 217 -13.91 5.74 2.40
N ARG A 218 -13.82 4.97 3.49
CA ARG A 218 -14.99 4.46 4.21
C ARG A 218 -15.89 5.57 4.75
N ARG A 219 -15.30 6.71 5.18
CA ARG A 219 -16.02 7.90 5.66
C ARG A 219 -16.62 8.76 4.54
N SER A 220 -16.14 8.59 3.30
CA SER A 220 -16.53 9.43 2.17
C SER A 220 -17.41 8.70 1.15
N ALA A 221 -17.73 7.41 1.36
CA ALA A 221 -18.56 6.59 0.49
C ALA A 221 -19.74 5.97 1.24
N GLN A 222 -20.90 5.94 0.58
CA GLN A 222 -22.09 5.23 1.07
C GLN A 222 -21.82 3.72 1.12
N PRO A 223 -22.41 2.96 2.07
CA PRO A 223 -22.15 1.53 2.23
C PRO A 223 -22.30 0.70 0.94
N SER A 224 -23.33 0.99 0.14
CA SER A 224 -23.62 0.35 -1.15
C SER A 224 -22.57 0.64 -2.23
N ASP A 225 -21.96 1.83 -2.21
CA ASP A 225 -20.99 2.26 -3.24
C ASP A 225 -19.52 2.01 -2.85
N ARG A 226 -19.25 1.56 -1.63
CA ARG A 226 -17.88 1.31 -1.13
C ARG A 226 -17.05 0.42 -2.07
N PRO A 227 -17.53 -0.74 -2.55
CA PRO A 227 -16.74 -1.58 -3.44
C PRO A 227 -16.29 -0.84 -4.71
N ALA A 228 -17.20 -0.08 -5.33
CA ALA A 228 -16.90 0.70 -6.53
C ALA A 228 -15.92 1.84 -6.25
N VAL A 229 -16.06 2.54 -5.12
CA VAL A 229 -15.16 3.64 -4.74
C VAL A 229 -13.75 3.13 -4.39
N PHE A 230 -13.64 1.98 -3.72
CA PHE A 230 -12.33 1.35 -3.45
C PHE A 230 -11.65 0.86 -4.74
N ALA A 231 -12.42 0.29 -5.67
CA ALA A 231 -11.91 -0.07 -7.00
C ALA A 231 -11.42 1.17 -7.77
N ALA A 232 -12.18 2.27 -7.70
CA ALA A 232 -11.78 3.53 -8.32
C ALA A 232 -10.50 4.12 -7.69
N GLN A 233 -10.38 4.10 -6.36
CA GLN A 233 -9.13 4.49 -5.67
C GLN A 233 -7.95 3.67 -6.18
N PHE A 234 -8.09 2.35 -6.27
CA PHE A 234 -7.02 1.48 -6.74
C PHE A 234 -6.58 1.86 -8.16
N ALA A 235 -7.55 1.99 -9.09
CA ALA A 235 -7.26 2.36 -10.47
C ALA A 235 -6.61 3.75 -10.58
N LEU A 236 -7.18 4.75 -9.90
CA LEU A 236 -6.68 6.12 -9.94
C LEU A 236 -5.32 6.27 -9.24
N SER A 237 -5.07 5.55 -8.15
CA SER A 237 -3.77 5.59 -7.49
C SER A 237 -2.69 4.98 -8.37
N HIS A 238 -2.99 3.90 -9.10
CA HIS A 238 -2.06 3.31 -10.09
C HIS A 238 -1.85 4.23 -11.29
N ALA A 239 -2.90 4.93 -11.75
CA ALA A 239 -2.75 5.93 -12.79
C ALA A 239 -1.79 7.06 -12.39
N CYS A 240 -1.67 7.40 -11.10
CA CYS A 240 -0.67 8.37 -10.62
C CYS A 240 0.79 7.88 -10.72
N TRP A 241 1.03 6.57 -10.91
CA TRP A 241 2.37 6.01 -11.12
C TRP A 241 2.81 6.01 -12.59
N LEU A 242 1.90 6.30 -13.53
CA LEU A 242 2.20 6.47 -14.95
C LEU A 242 2.74 7.88 -15.23
#